data_AF-A0A258KFL5-F1
#
_entry.id   AF-A0A258KFL5-F1
#
_cell.length_a   1.000
_cell.length_b   1.000
_cell.length_c   1.000
_cell.angle_alpha   90.00
_cell.angle_beta   90.00
_cell.angle_gamma   90.00
#
_symmetry.space_group_name_H-M   'P 1'
#
loop_
_entity.id
_entity.type
_entity.pdbx_description
1 polymer ?
#
loop_
_entity_poly.entity_id
_entity_poly.type
_entity_poly.pdbx_seq_one_letter_code
_entity_poly.pdbx_strand_id
1 'polypeptide(L)'
;AEAFGVKMEVLVELSTEPDLAGETLLAAEGLARTAHRAKLWTRLDVDGYAAAGRLDKRLRKAGLIPREIRVREPSLQNLFSLVAERKLAA
;
A
#
# COMPACT_ATOMS: atom_id res chain seq x y z
N ALA A 1 -15.86 18.13 -6.91
CA ALA A 1 -15.71 16.89 -6.14
C ALA A 1 -15.43 15.78 -7.14
N GLU A 2 -14.35 15.01 -7.13
CA GLU A 2 -13.30 14.74 -6.13
C GLU A 2 -12.10 14.19 -6.90
N ALA A 3 -10.89 14.66 -6.60
CA ALA A 3 -9.67 14.13 -7.24
C ALA A 3 -9.41 12.64 -6.91
N PHE A 4 -10.19 12.03 -6.02
CA PHE A 4 -10.00 10.66 -5.53
C PHE A 4 -11.31 9.90 -5.22
N GLY A 5 -12.48 10.42 -5.63
CA GLY A 5 -13.83 10.06 -5.15
C GLY A 5 -14.34 8.62 -5.32
N VAL A 6 -13.49 7.68 -5.70
CA VAL A 6 -13.83 6.25 -5.81
C VAL A 6 -12.70 5.33 -5.33
N LYS A 7 -11.52 5.87 -5.02
CA LYS A 7 -10.38 5.05 -4.63
C LYS A 7 -10.38 4.86 -3.12
N MET A 8 -10.26 3.61 -2.68
CA MET A 8 -10.04 3.24 -1.29
C MET A 8 -8.54 3.14 -1.00
N GLU A 9 -8.17 3.41 0.24
CA GLU A 9 -6.83 3.18 0.74
C GLU A 9 -6.71 1.74 1.24
N VAL A 10 -5.76 0.99 0.68
CA VAL A 10 -5.41 -0.36 1.11
C VAL A 10 -4.08 -0.26 1.86
N LEU A 11 -4.12 -0.50 3.17
CA LEU A 11 -2.95 -0.57 4.03
C LEU A 11 -2.57 -2.02 4.27
N VAL A 12 -1.28 -2.32 4.16
CA VAL A 12 -0.70 -3.63 4.43
C VAL A 12 0.33 -3.48 5.54
N GLU A 13 0.09 -4.11 6.67
CA GLU A 13 1.11 -4.30 7.71
C GLU A 13 1.72 -5.69 7.54
N LEU A 14 3.03 -5.77 7.35
CA LEU A 14 3.77 -7.03 7.30
C LEU A 14 4.12 -7.53 8.69
N SER A 15 4.19 -8.86 8.84
CA SER A 15 4.57 -9.50 10.09
C SER A 15 6.03 -9.18 10.48
N THR A 16 6.89 -9.11 9.47
CA THR A 16 8.32 -8.78 9.58
C THR A 16 8.65 -7.61 8.67
N GLU A 17 9.75 -6.91 8.96
CA GLU A 17 10.28 -5.94 8.01
C GLU A 17 10.75 -6.66 6.75
N PRO A 18 10.34 -6.22 5.55
CA PRO A 18 10.80 -6.82 4.31
C PRO A 18 12.29 -6.48 4.10
N ASP A 19 13.03 -7.41 3.52
CA ASP A 19 14.35 -7.12 2.97
C ASP A 19 14.23 -6.37 1.63
N LEU A 20 15.36 -6.04 1.00
CA LEU A 20 15.37 -5.28 -0.26
C LEU A 20 14.58 -5.97 -1.39
N ALA A 21 14.60 -7.30 -1.45
CA ALA A 21 13.81 -8.07 -2.41
C ALA A 21 12.31 -7.95 -2.11
N GLY A 22 11.93 -8.04 -0.84
CA GLY A 22 10.57 -7.80 -0.37
C GLY A 22 10.08 -6.38 -0.67
N GLU A 23 10.91 -5.36 -0.45
CA GLU A 23 10.57 -3.97 -0.78
C GLU A 23 10.32 -3.79 -2.29
N THR A 24 11.16 -4.42 -3.12
CA THR A 24 11.00 -4.39 -4.58
C THR A 24 9.69 -5.03 -5.02
N LEU A 25 9.31 -6.17 -4.42
CA LEU A 25 8.04 -6.84 -4.69
C LEU A 25 6.84 -6.01 -4.25
N LEU A 26 6.91 -5.34 -3.10
CA LEU A 26 5.85 -4.44 -2.61
C LEU A 26 5.67 -3.24 -3.56
N ALA A 27 6.78 -2.63 -3.99
CA ALA A 27 6.74 -1.55 -4.97
C ALA A 27 6.12 -2.01 -6.31
N ALA A 28 6.43 -3.23 -6.77
CA ALA A 28 5.84 -3.81 -7.98
C ALA A 28 4.31 -4.07 -7.83
N GLU A 29 3.82 -4.27 -6.61
CA GLU A 29 2.39 -4.32 -6.28
C GLU A 29 1.74 -2.94 -6.18
N GLY A 30 2.49 -1.87 -6.47
CA GLY A 30 2.07 -0.48 -6.40
C GLY A 30 1.93 0.04 -4.97
N LEU A 31 2.53 -0.64 -3.99
CA LEU A 31 2.55 -0.17 -2.61
C LEU A 31 3.70 0.82 -2.40
N ALA A 32 3.38 1.93 -1.75
CA ALA A 32 4.36 2.88 -1.24
C ALA A 32 4.65 2.63 0.24
N ARG A 33 5.88 2.90 0.66
CA ARG A 33 6.29 2.78 2.06
C ARG A 33 5.74 3.96 2.84
N THR A 34 5.17 3.71 4.01
CA THR A 34 4.76 4.82 4.88
C THR A 34 5.99 5.38 5.61
N ALA A 35 6.18 6.70 5.58
CA ALA A 35 7.40 7.37 6.05
C ALA A 35 7.81 7.09 7.52
N HIS A 36 6.89 6.58 8.35
CA HIS A 36 7.12 6.41 9.79
C HIS A 36 6.98 4.97 10.29
N ARG A 37 6.68 4.00 9.42
CA ARG A 37 6.46 2.61 9.83
C ARG A 37 7.03 1.65 8.80
N ALA A 38 8.20 1.09 9.12
CA ALA A 38 8.96 0.20 8.24
C ALA A 38 8.18 -0.99 7.67
N LYS A 39 7.20 -1.49 8.43
CA LYS A 39 6.35 -2.64 8.08
C LYS A 39 5.01 -2.26 7.45
N LEU A 40 4.70 -0.96 7.33
CA LEU A 40 3.40 -0.48 6.86
C LEU A 40 3.54 0.14 5.49
N TRP A 41 2.72 -0.37 4.58
CA TRP A 41 2.71 -0.06 3.16
C TRP A 41 1.30 0.30 2.73
N THR A 42 1.16 1.16 1.73
CA THR A 42 -0.14 1.71 1.33
C THR A 42 -0.26 1.88 -0.18
N ARG A 43 -1.47 1.70 -0.70
CA ARG A 43 -1.82 2.10 -2.07
C ARG A 43 -3.27 2.57 -2.15
N LEU A 44 -3.57 3.33 -3.18
CA LEU A 44 -4.94 3.71 -3.53
C LEU A 44 -5.47 2.81 -4.64
N ASP A 45 -6.63 2.21 -4.40
CA ASP A 45 -7.21 1.20 -5.29
C ASP A 45 -8.72 1.41 -5.43
N VAL A 46 -9.24 1.36 -6.65
CA VAL A 46 -10.68 1.52 -6.94
C VAL A 46 -11.49 0.31 -6.45
N ASP A 47 -10.87 -0.87 -6.46
CA ASP A 47 -11.52 -2.14 -6.12
C ASP A 47 -11.42 -2.48 -4.63
N GLY A 48 -10.81 -1.61 -3.81
CA GLY A 48 -10.71 -1.68 -2.35
C GLY A 48 -10.58 -3.10 -1.78
N TYR A 49 -11.68 -3.65 -1.25
CA TYR A 49 -11.73 -4.99 -0.65
C TYR A 49 -11.39 -6.13 -1.61
N ALA A 50 -11.85 -6.08 -2.86
CA ALA A 50 -11.52 -7.09 -3.85
C ALA A 50 -10.02 -7.05 -4.18
N ALA A 51 -9.45 -5.85 -4.25
CA ALA A 51 -8.02 -5.67 -4.43
C ALA A 51 -7.20 -6.19 -3.23
N ALA A 52 -7.64 -5.93 -2.00
CA ALA A 52 -7.01 -6.44 -0.78
C ALA A 52 -6.95 -7.97 -0.75
N GLY A 53 -8.02 -8.67 -1.13
CA GLY A 53 -8.03 -10.14 -1.20
C GLY A 53 -7.08 -10.70 -2.26
N ARG A 54 -6.96 -10.05 -3.42
CA ARG A 54 -5.97 -10.43 -4.44
C ARG A 54 -4.54 -10.17 -3.97
N LEU A 55 -4.33 -9.04 -3.29
CA LEU A 55 -3.04 -8.63 -2.75
C LEU A 55 -2.55 -9.61 -1.68
N ASP A 56 -3.39 -10.00 -0.72
CA ASP A 56 -3.04 -11.00 0.30
C ASP A 56 -2.50 -12.29 -0.34
N LYS A 57 -3.23 -12.82 -1.33
CA LYS A 57 -2.83 -14.04 -2.05
C LYS A 57 -1.48 -13.89 -2.74
N ARG A 58 -1.24 -12.75 -3.41
CA ARG A 58 0.02 -12.50 -4.13
C ARG A 58 1.19 -12.32 -3.16
N LEU A 59 1.03 -11.56 -2.09
CA LEU A 59 2.05 -11.35 -1.07
C LEU A 59 2.44 -12.67 -0.41
N ARG A 60 1.47 -13.46 0.04
CA ARG A 60 1.74 -14.78 0.65
C ARG A 60 2.44 -15.73 -0.32
N LYS A 61 2.04 -15.75 -1.59
CA LYS A 61 2.71 -16.54 -2.64
C LYS A 61 4.17 -16.11 -2.84
N ALA A 62 4.47 -14.83 -2.65
CA ALA A 62 5.80 -14.28 -2.73
C ALA A 62 6.61 -14.40 -1.41
N GLY A 63 6.07 -15.06 -0.38
CA GLY A 63 6.72 -15.22 0.92
C GLY A 63 6.62 -13.99 1.84
N LEU A 64 5.94 -12.93 1.41
CA LEU A 64 5.64 -11.76 2.25
C LEU A 64 4.38 -12.06 3.05
N ILE A 65 4.47 -12.07 4.38
CA ILE A 65 3.35 -12.47 5.24
C ILE A 65 2.65 -11.22 5.80
N PRO A 66 1.45 -10.87 5.30
CA PRO A 66 0.67 -9.78 5.87
C PRO A 66 0.19 -10.19 7.27
N ARG A 67 0.44 -9.32 8.25
CA ARG A 67 -0.16 -9.37 9.58
C ARG A 67 -1.58 -8.84 9.54
N GLU A 68 -1.79 -7.72 8.86
CA GLU A 68 -3.08 -7.08 8.68
C GLU A 68 -3.16 -6.45 7.28
N ILE A 69 -4.34 -6.54 6.65
CA ILE A 69 -4.68 -5.72 5.49
C ILE A 69 -5.97 -4.97 5.81
N ARG A 70 -5.89 -3.64 5.80
CA ARG A 70 -7.01 -2.76 6.14
C ARG A 70 -7.42 -1.96 4.91
N VAL A 71 -8.72 -1.95 4.64
CA VAL A 71 -9.31 -1.09 3.60
C VAL A 71 -10.08 0.02 4.28
N ARG A 72 -9.82 1.26 3.89
CA ARG A 72 -10.50 2.44 4.44
C ARG A 72 -10.64 3.54 3.39
N GLU A 73 -11.41 4.57 3.71
CA GLU A 73 -11.38 5.80 2.93
C GLU A 73 -9.99 6.44 2.99
N PRO A 74 -9.53 7.08 1.90
CA PRO A 74 -8.22 7.73 1.87
C PRO A 74 -8.09 8.84 2.92
N SER A 75 -7.06 8.75 3.74
CA SER A 75 -6.72 9.86 4.64
C SER A 75 -6.01 11.00 3.90
N LEU A 76 -6.27 12.25 4.32
CA LEU A 76 -5.56 13.44 3.79
C LEU A 76 -4.03 13.29 3.92
N GLN A 77 -3.56 12.78 5.06
CA GLN A 77 -2.13 12.55 5.29
C GLN A 77 -1.53 11.63 4.22
N ASN A 78 -2.18 10.52 3.90
CA ASN A 78 -1.70 9.61 2.87
C ASN A 78 -1.76 10.23 1.47
N LEU A 79 -2.82 11.00 1.17
CA LEU A 79 -2.92 11.73 -0.10
C LEU A 79 -1.74 12.71 -0.27
N PHE A 80 -1.36 13.44 0.78
CA PHE A 80 -0.21 14.34 0.74
C PHE A 80 1.11 13.59 0.58
N SER A 81 1.32 12.47 1.29
CA SER A 81 2.52 11.64 1.13
C SER A 81 2.69 11.13 -0.30
N LEU A 82 1.63 10.59 -0.91
CA LEU A 82 1.66 10.10 -2.29
C LEU A 82 1.96 11.21 -3.32
N VAL A 83 1.43 12.42 -3.11
CA VAL A 83 1.72 13.57 -3.98
C VAL A 83 3.17 14.05 -3.81
N ALA A 84 3.70 14.06 -2.58
CA ALA A 84 5.07 14.44 -2.30
C ALA A 84 6.08 13.47 -2.95
N GLU A 85 5.84 12.16 -2.83
CA GLU A 85 6.65 11.12 -3.48
C GLU A 85 6.61 11.24 -5.01
N ARG A 86 5.43 11.50 -5.60
CA ARG A 86 5.30 11.70 -7.05
C ARG A 86 6.06 12.92 -7.55
N LYS A 87 6.12 14.01 -6.78
CA LYS A 87 6.90 15.21 -7.13
C LYS A 87 8.41 15.00 -7.05
N LEU A 88 8.88 14.09 -6.18
CA LEU A 88 10.29 13.76 -6.04
C LEU A 88 10.78 12.80 -7.14
N ALA A 89 9.88 12.03 -7.75
CA ALA A 89 10.17 11.07 -8.81
C ALA A 89 10.08 11.66 -10.24
N ALA A 90 9.77 12.96 -10.39
CA ALA A 90 9.63 13.68 -11.65
C ALA A 90 10.74 14.71 -11.83
#